data_AF-U2EHJ8-F1
#
_entry.id   AF-U2EHJ8-F1
#
_cell.length_a   1.000
_cell.length_b   1.000
_cell.length_c   1.000
_cell.angle_alpha   90.00
_cell.angle_beta   90.00
_cell.angle_gamma   90.00
#
_symmetry.space_group_name_H-M   'P 1'
#
loop_
_entity.id
_entity.type
_entity.pdbx_description
1 polymer ?
#
loop_
_entity_poly.entity_id
_entity_poly.type
_entity_poly.pdbx_seq_one_letter_code
_entity_poly.pdbx_strand_id
1 'polypeptide(L)'
;HEHHHHHDGECGCGHDHHHHHADEVFTSWGRETIKKYTREGLEKILEALSESDKYGIILRAKGMLPAEDGTWIYFDMVPEETEIREGAPEYTGRLCVIGSKLDEHALEELFGIA
;
A
#
# COMPACT_ATOMS: atom_id res chain seq x y z
N HIS A 1 -64.37 -10.32 11.30
CA HIS A 1 -63.22 -11.21 11.03
C HIS A 1 -62.04 -10.66 11.80
N GLU A 2 -61.59 -11.47 12.75
CA GLU A 2 -60.65 -11.15 13.82
C GLU A 2 -59.21 -11.10 13.32
N HIS A 3 -58.44 -10.22 13.96
CA HIS A 3 -56.99 -10.10 13.82
C HIS A 3 -56.29 -11.29 14.47
N HIS A 4 -55.45 -12.02 13.73
CA HIS A 4 -54.46 -12.92 14.31
C HIS A 4 -53.09 -12.71 13.67
N HIS A 5 -52.21 -12.07 14.45
CA HIS A 5 -50.77 -12.07 14.27
C HIS A 5 -50.22 -13.42 14.74
N HIS A 6 -49.39 -14.07 13.92
CA HIS A 6 -48.47 -15.10 14.38
C HIS A 6 -47.14 -14.95 13.64
N HIS A 7 -46.19 -14.28 14.30
CA HIS A 7 -44.77 -14.35 13.98
C HIS A 7 -44.21 -15.46 14.87
N ASP A 8 -44.00 -16.64 14.28
CA ASP A 8 -43.18 -17.69 14.88
C ASP A 8 -41.79 -17.63 14.26
N GLY A 9 -40.79 -17.99 15.05
CA GLY A 9 -39.43 -17.52 14.91
C GLY A 9 -38.69 -18.02 13.68
N GLU A 10 -37.92 -17.13 13.08
CA GLU A 10 -36.51 -17.40 12.87
C GLU A 10 -35.77 -16.07 12.82
N CYS A 11 -34.78 -15.92 13.71
CA CYS A 11 -33.83 -14.82 13.66
C CYS A 11 -32.98 -14.94 12.39
N GLY A 12 -33.51 -14.50 11.25
CA GLY A 12 -32.77 -14.21 10.03
C GLY A 12 -32.07 -12.85 10.12
N CYS A 13 -31.33 -12.59 11.21
CA CYS A 13 -30.45 -11.44 11.30
C CYS A 13 -29.18 -11.75 10.50
N GLY A 14 -29.28 -11.61 9.19
CA GLY A 14 -28.20 -11.85 8.25
C GLY A 14 -28.50 -11.10 6.95
N HIS A 15 -28.73 -9.80 7.07
CA HIS A 15 -28.46 -8.88 5.97
C HIS A 15 -26.97 -8.98 5.66
N ASP A 16 -26.56 -9.99 4.88
CA ASP A 16 -25.25 -10.01 4.23
C ASP A 16 -25.33 -9.10 3.01
N HIS A 17 -25.46 -7.82 3.34
CA HIS A 17 -25.44 -6.67 2.44
C HIS A 17 -24.00 -6.20 2.24
N HIS A 18 -23.01 -7.08 2.07
CA HIS A 18 -21.64 -6.63 1.83
C HIS A 18 -20.88 -7.50 0.82
N HIS A 19 -21.49 -7.77 -0.34
CA HIS A 19 -20.68 -7.74 -1.56
C HIS A 19 -20.25 -6.29 -1.80
N HIS A 20 -19.22 -5.84 -1.09
CA HIS A 20 -18.36 -4.81 -1.63
C HIS A 20 -17.67 -5.42 -2.86
N HIS A 21 -18.37 -5.45 -3.99
CA HIS A 21 -17.75 -5.16 -5.27
C HIS A 21 -17.35 -3.68 -5.23
N ALA A 22 -16.44 -3.31 -4.33
CA ALA A 22 -15.47 -2.33 -4.72
C ALA A 22 -14.71 -3.05 -5.83
N ASP A 23 -15.01 -2.68 -7.07
CA ASP A 23 -14.14 -2.95 -8.20
C ASP A 23 -12.70 -2.74 -7.69
N GLU A 24 -11.96 -3.81 -7.42
CA GLU A 24 -10.60 -3.73 -6.88
C GLU A 24 -9.69 -3.23 -8.00
N VAL A 25 -9.93 -2.00 -8.46
CA VAL A 25 -9.08 -1.31 -9.43
C VAL A 25 -7.69 -1.14 -8.82
N PHE A 26 -7.61 -1.04 -7.49
CA PHE A 26 -6.38 -0.75 -6.76
C PHE A 26 -6.03 -1.87 -5.79
N THR A 27 -4.82 -2.41 -5.95
CA THR A 27 -4.17 -3.38 -5.08
C THR A 27 -3.12 -2.68 -4.22
N SER A 28 -2.84 -3.24 -3.05
CA SER A 28 -1.74 -2.82 -2.19
C SER A 28 -0.67 -3.89 -2.14
N TRP A 29 0.57 -3.51 -2.43
CA TRP A 29 1.76 -4.33 -2.31
C TRP A 29 2.62 -3.83 -1.14
N GLY A 30 2.95 -4.71 -0.20
CA GLY A 30 3.77 -4.35 0.96
C GLY A 30 4.88 -5.36 1.18
N ARG A 31 6.06 -4.86 1.57
CA ARG A 31 7.23 -5.69 1.91
C ARG A 31 7.99 -5.09 3.09
N GLU A 32 8.62 -5.98 3.86
CA GLU A 32 9.60 -5.61 4.88
C GLU A 32 11.01 -5.81 4.31
N THR A 33 11.96 -4.96 4.71
CA THR A 33 13.34 -5.02 4.20
C THR A 33 14.35 -4.49 5.23
N ILE A 34 15.52 -5.13 5.27
CA ILE A 34 16.68 -4.67 6.04
C ILE A 34 17.67 -3.89 5.17
N LYS A 35 17.37 -3.73 3.88
CA LYS A 35 18.22 -3.01 2.94
C LYS A 35 18.28 -1.54 3.32
N LYS A 36 19.49 -0.97 3.23
CA LYS A 36 19.73 0.44 3.47
C LYS A 36 19.67 1.22 2.17
N TYR A 37 19.19 2.45 2.25
CA TYR A 37 19.01 3.34 1.10
C TYR A 37 19.66 4.70 1.36
N THR A 38 20.11 5.36 0.30
CA THR A 38 20.40 6.80 0.35
C THR A 38 19.13 7.58 0.02
N ARG A 39 19.07 8.86 0.45
CA ARG A 39 18.00 9.78 0.05
C ARG A 39 17.92 9.87 -1.48
N GLU A 40 19.05 10.13 -2.13
CA GLU A 40 19.12 10.26 -3.60
C GLU A 40 18.72 8.96 -4.34
N GLY A 41 19.08 7.80 -3.79
CA GLY A 41 18.71 6.51 -4.36
C GLY A 41 17.21 6.25 -4.24
N LEU A 42 16.62 6.60 -3.09
CA LEU A 42 15.19 6.51 -2.88
C LEU A 42 14.42 7.48 -3.78
N GLU A 43 14.89 8.72 -3.95
CA GLU A 43 14.29 9.70 -4.86
C GLU A 43 14.18 9.15 -6.29
N LYS A 44 15.26 8.53 -6.79
CA LYS A 44 15.25 7.90 -8.13
C LYS A 44 14.26 6.75 -8.25
N ILE A 45 14.10 5.95 -7.19
CA ILE A 45 13.11 4.88 -7.14
C ILE A 45 11.70 5.46 -7.20
N LEU A 46 11.42 6.50 -6.41
CA LEU A 46 10.11 7.14 -6.35
C LEU A 46 9.76 7.87 -7.66
N GLU A 47 10.74 8.53 -8.29
CA GLU A 47 10.61 9.12 -9.63
C GLU A 47 10.26 8.05 -10.67
N ALA A 48 10.99 6.93 -10.69
CA ALA A 48 10.71 5.82 -11.61
C ALA A 48 9.31 5.21 -11.42
N LEU A 49 8.80 5.15 -10.18
CA LEU A 49 7.44 4.72 -9.89
C LEU A 49 6.38 5.71 -10.40
N SER A 50 6.69 7.00 -10.45
CA SER A 50 5.77 8.05 -10.88
C SER A 50 5.75 8.25 -12.40
N GLU A 51 6.91 8.10 -13.05
CA GLU A 51 7.06 8.36 -14.49
C GLU A 51 6.76 7.16 -15.39
N SER A 52 6.69 5.94 -14.83
CA SER A 52 6.61 4.70 -15.61
C SER A 52 5.44 3.82 -15.19
N ASP A 53 4.65 3.37 -16.18
CA ASP A 53 3.62 2.35 -16.00
C ASP A 53 4.19 0.92 -15.93
N LYS A 54 5.51 0.75 -16.05
CA LYS A 54 6.20 -0.56 -15.97
C LYS A 54 5.89 -1.30 -14.66
N TYR A 55 5.67 -0.56 -13.58
CA TYR A 55 5.41 -1.09 -12.24
C TYR A 55 3.91 -1.20 -11.93
N GLY A 56 3.06 -0.88 -12.89
CA GLY A 56 1.63 -0.63 -12.71
C GLY A 56 1.32 0.85 -12.59
N ILE A 57 0.04 1.17 -12.44
CA ILE A 57 -0.43 2.55 -12.24
C ILE A 57 -0.31 2.85 -10.74
N ILE A 58 0.76 3.53 -10.33
CA ILE A 58 1.00 3.85 -8.92
C ILE A 58 0.13 5.03 -8.49
N LEU A 59 -0.57 4.90 -7.38
CA LEU A 59 -1.36 5.98 -6.76
C LEU A 59 -0.67 6.56 -5.54
N ARG A 60 0.00 5.71 -4.75
CA ARG A 60 0.76 6.14 -3.58
C ARG A 60 1.83 5.11 -3.25
N ALA A 61 3.03 5.56 -2.93
CA ALA A 61 4.06 4.72 -2.33
C ALA A 61 4.51 5.36 -1.02
N LYS A 62 4.50 4.61 0.07
CA LYS A 62 4.97 5.08 1.37
C LYS A 62 5.81 4.04 2.08
N GLY A 63 6.67 4.49 2.96
CA GLY A 63 7.45 3.55 3.75
C GLY A 63 8.41 4.24 4.70
N MET A 64 9.04 3.41 5.52
CA MET A 64 10.09 3.80 6.44
C MET A 64 11.26 2.84 6.25
N LEU A 65 12.41 3.35 5.82
CA LEU A 65 13.56 2.57 5.42
C LEU A 65 14.81 3.05 6.17
N PRO A 66 15.72 2.14 6.55
CA PRO A 66 16.98 2.53 7.16
C PRO A 66 17.86 3.23 6.12
N ALA A 67 18.50 4.33 6.52
CA ALA A 67 19.46 5.04 5.71
C ALA A 67 20.86 4.43 5.84
N GLU A 68 21.71 4.65 4.84
CA GLU A 68 23.13 4.25 4.94
C GLU A 68 23.89 4.99 6.06
N ASP A 69 23.50 6.23 6.35
CA ASP A 69 24.07 7.07 7.43
C ASP A 69 23.64 6.62 8.84
N GLY A 70 22.75 5.63 8.95
CA GLY A 70 22.23 5.11 10.22
C GLY A 70 20.99 5.86 10.75
N THR A 71 20.54 6.89 10.05
CA THR A 71 19.22 7.51 10.24
C THR A 71 18.12 6.66 9.60
N TRP A 72 16.87 7.08 9.76
CA TRP A 72 15.72 6.45 9.13
C TRP A 72 15.01 7.44 8.22
N ILE A 73 14.60 6.98 7.06
CA ILE A 73 13.94 7.79 6.05
C ILE A 73 12.49 7.34 5.96
N TYR A 74 11.58 8.27 6.22
CA TYR A 74 10.18 8.11 5.89
C TYR A 74 9.93 8.76 4.54
N PHE A 75 9.23 8.07 3.66
CA PHE A 75 8.80 8.61 2.38
C PHE A 75 7.31 8.44 2.18
N ASP A 76 6.72 9.39 1.47
CA ASP A 76 5.36 9.35 0.96
C ASP A 76 5.37 9.99 -0.42
N MET A 77 5.00 9.22 -1.43
CA MET A 77 4.95 9.67 -2.81
C MET A 77 3.55 9.43 -3.35
N VAL A 78 3.06 10.40 -4.09
CA VAL A 78 1.92 10.34 -5.01
C VAL A 78 2.39 10.81 -6.39
N PRO A 79 1.68 10.53 -7.50
CA PRO A 79 2.15 10.84 -8.85
C PRO A 79 2.57 12.28 -9.15
N GLU A 80 2.19 13.24 -8.31
CA GLU A 80 2.50 14.67 -8.49
C GLU A 80 3.41 15.23 -7.38
N GLU A 81 3.66 14.47 -6.31
CA GLU A 81 4.36 14.98 -5.14
C GLU A 81 5.13 13.86 -4.42
N THR A 82 6.37 14.16 -4.03
CA THR A 82 7.19 13.25 -3.24
C THR A 82 7.68 13.97 -1.99
N GLU A 83 7.32 13.45 -0.82
CA GLU A 83 7.79 13.90 0.48
C GLU A 83 8.76 12.88 1.06
N ILE A 84 9.97 13.34 1.41
CA ILE A 84 10.98 12.53 2.09
C ILE A 84 11.41 13.26 3.35
N ARG A 85 11.33 12.57 4.49
CA ARG A 85 11.64 13.12 5.81
C ARG A 85 12.45 12.12 6.63
N GLU A 86 13.17 12.65 7.61
CA GLU A 86 13.89 11.81 8.58
C GLU A 86 12.94 11.41 9.70
N GLY A 87 13.00 10.13 10.09
CA GLY A 87 12.12 9.51 11.06
C GLY A 87 12.86 9.00 12.30
N ALA A 88 12.09 8.62 13.31
CA ALA A 88 12.62 7.90 14.45
C ALA A 88 13.09 6.49 14.03
N PRO A 89 14.08 5.92 14.73
CA PRO A 89 14.56 4.58 14.41
C PRO A 89 13.51 3.51 14.69
N GLU A 90 13.36 2.58 13.74
CA GLU A 90 12.48 1.42 13.82
C GLU A 90 13.30 0.11 13.95
N TYR A 91 12.60 -1.01 14.11
CA TYR A 91 13.21 -2.34 14.11
C TYR A 91 13.50 -2.88 12.70
N THR A 92 12.65 -2.59 11.71
CA THR A 92 12.80 -3.09 10.33
C THR A 92 12.22 -2.11 9.33
N GLY A 93 12.78 -2.06 8.12
CA GLY A 93 12.26 -1.26 7.03
C GLY A 93 10.95 -1.83 6.51
N ARG A 94 10.00 -0.96 6.17
CA ARG A 94 8.70 -1.33 5.62
C ARG A 94 8.34 -0.39 4.50
N LEU A 95 7.80 -0.94 3.43
CA LEU A 95 7.28 -0.15 2.31
C LEU A 95 5.93 -0.71 1.86
N CYS A 96 5.10 0.18 1.34
CA CYS A 96 3.77 -0.10 0.85
C CYS A 96 3.51 0.75 -0.40
N VAL A 97 3.17 0.08 -1.49
CA VAL A 97 2.81 0.68 -2.78
C VAL A 97 1.35 0.33 -3.06
N ILE A 98 0.56 1.33 -3.42
CA ILE A 98 -0.85 1.20 -3.74
C ILE A 98 -1.02 1.65 -5.19
N GLY A 99 -1.70 0.85 -5.99
CA GLY A 99 -1.89 1.15 -7.41
C GLY A 99 -2.68 0.07 -8.14
N SER A 100 -2.75 0.17 -9.47
CA SER A 100 -3.52 -0.74 -10.32
C SER A 100 -2.56 -1.59 -11.15
N LYS A 101 -2.86 -2.88 -11.36
CA LYS A 101 -2.05 -3.78 -12.19
C LYS A 101 -0.56 -3.77 -11.79
N LEU A 102 -0.30 -3.78 -10.48
CA LEU A 102 1.06 -3.72 -9.95
C LEU A 102 1.86 -4.95 -10.39
N ASP A 103 3.08 -4.73 -10.85
CA ASP A 103 4.03 -5.80 -11.14
C ASP A 103 4.92 -6.02 -9.90
N GLU A 104 4.51 -6.95 -9.04
CA GLU A 104 5.18 -7.22 -7.76
C GLU A 104 6.67 -7.57 -7.96
N HIS A 105 7.01 -8.32 -9.01
CA HIS A 105 8.39 -8.72 -9.26
C HIS A 105 9.25 -7.52 -9.69
N ALA A 106 8.74 -6.68 -10.59
CA ALA A 106 9.43 -5.46 -11.00
C ALA A 106 9.59 -4.47 -9.82
N LEU A 107 8.62 -4.42 -8.90
CA LEU A 107 8.72 -3.66 -7.65
C LEU A 107 9.80 -4.24 -6.73
N GLU A 108 9.85 -5.56 -6.55
CA GLU A 108 10.91 -6.23 -5.77
C GLU A 108 12.30 -5.94 -6.35
N GLU A 109 12.46 -5.99 -7.67
CA GLU A 109 13.73 -5.65 -8.33
C GLU A 109 14.08 -4.16 -8.21
N LEU A 110 13.10 -3.25 -8.33
CA LEU A 110 13.31 -1.80 -8.23
C LEU A 110 13.81 -1.40 -6.85
N PHE A 111 13.18 -1.92 -5.80
CA PHE A 111 13.67 -1.76 -4.43
C PHE A 111 14.91 -2.66 -4.17
N GLY A 112 15.19 -3.62 -5.05
CA GLY A 112 16.27 -4.59 -4.96
C GLY A 112 16.18 -5.42 -3.69
N ILE A 113 14.98 -5.96 -3.45
CA ILE A 113 14.60 -6.88 -2.37
C ILE A 113 14.14 -8.24 -2.92
N ALA A 114 14.34 -8.48 -4.22
CA ALA A 114 14.11 -9.75 -4.90
C ALA A 114 15.07 -10.86 -4.44
#